data_AF-A0AAW1GY10-F1
#
_entry.id   AF-A0AAW1GY10-F1
#
_cell.length_a   1.000
_cell.length_b   1.000
_cell.length_c   1.000
_cell.angle_alpha   90.00
_cell.angle_beta   90.00
_cell.angle_gamma   90.00
#
_symmetry.space_group_name_H-M   'P 1'
#
loop_
_entity.id
_entity.type
_entity.pdbx_description
1 polymer ?
#
loop_
_entity_poly.entity_id
_entity_poly.type
_entity_poly.pdbx_seq_one_letter_code
_entity_poly.pdbx_strand_id
1 'polypeptide(L)'
;MRVLSDKLDKEVEDVNRDIQAYEACIQRLEGESHDVLSEADFLKEKLKIEEEERKLEAAIEETEKQCAKVNAELKELEMKSSRFEELEERYWHEFNNFQFQLISHQEEIDAILAKIEVSQAYLELLKQTNVLDNAFSIGCDKAIKEFGTINNFRLGRLPKLQIGMR
;
A
#
# COMPACT_ATOMS: atom_id res chain seq x y z
N MET A 1 -5.56 75.14 24.20
CA MET A 1 -5.41 75.41 22.76
C MET A 1 -3.95 75.66 22.30
N ARG A 2 -3.04 76.22 23.12
CA ARG A 2 -1.65 76.50 22.66
C ARG A 2 -0.82 75.25 22.35
N VAL A 3 -0.88 74.22 23.19
CA VAL A 3 -0.10 72.97 23.04
C VAL A 3 -0.37 72.21 21.73
N LEU A 4 -1.58 72.33 21.17
CA LEU A 4 -1.94 71.74 19.87
C LEU A 4 -1.36 72.55 18.70
N SER A 5 -1.30 73.88 18.83
CA SER A 5 -0.64 74.75 17.86
C SER A 5 0.85 74.48 17.83
N ASP A 6 1.50 74.45 19.00
CA ASP A 6 2.93 74.24 19.12
C ASP A 6 3.37 72.87 18.55
N LYS A 7 2.51 71.84 18.68
CA LYS A 7 2.75 70.52 18.08
C LYS A 7 2.59 70.55 16.56
N LEU A 8 1.58 71.24 16.05
CA LEU A 8 1.37 71.39 14.61
C LEU A 8 2.49 72.21 13.96
N ASP A 9 2.95 73.28 14.61
CA ASP A 9 4.05 74.12 14.14
C ASP A 9 5.36 73.32 14.04
N LYS A 10 5.61 72.44 15.01
CA LYS A 10 6.77 71.54 14.98
C LYS A 10 6.73 70.53 13.83
N GLU A 11 5.56 69.93 13.59
CA GLU A 11 5.36 69.01 12.45
C GLU A 11 5.53 69.73 11.10
N VAL A 12 5.06 70.98 11.00
CA VAL A 12 5.26 71.82 9.80
C VAL A 12 6.74 72.14 9.60
N GLU A 13 7.49 72.44 10.66
CA GLU A 13 8.94 72.63 10.58
C GLU A 13 9.67 71.36 10.15
N ASP A 14 9.29 70.19 10.67
CA ASP A 14 9.89 68.91 10.31
C ASP A 14 9.66 68.60 8.83
N VAL A 15 8.42 68.76 8.32
CA VAL A 15 8.10 68.60 6.89
C VAL A 15 8.84 69.61 6.02
N ASN A 16 8.96 70.87 6.45
CA ASN A 16 9.73 71.87 5.71
C ASN A 16 11.22 71.53 5.62
N ARG A 17 11.80 70.94 6.68
CA ARG A 17 13.19 70.43 6.64
C ARG A 17 13.33 69.25 5.66
N ASP A 18 12.36 68.35 5.63
CA ASP A 18 12.35 67.24 4.68
C ASP A 18 12.25 67.74 3.23
N ILE A 19 11.34 68.70 2.96
CA ILE A 19 11.22 69.34 1.63
C ILE A 19 12.55 69.96 1.22
N GLN A 20 13.20 70.73 2.10
CA GLN A 20 14.50 71.35 1.83
C GLN A 20 15.60 70.30 1.57
N ALA A 21 15.57 69.17 2.29
CA ALA A 21 16.50 68.06 2.07
C ALA A 21 16.27 67.38 0.72
N TYR A 22 15.01 67.18 0.30
CA TYR A 22 14.67 66.65 -1.02
C TYR A 22 15.08 67.63 -2.13
N GLU A 23 14.79 68.92 -1.99
CA GLU A 23 15.21 69.95 -2.94
C GLU A 23 16.73 70.00 -3.10
N ALA A 24 17.48 69.94 -1.99
CA ALA A 24 18.95 69.90 -2.02
C ALA A 24 19.48 68.61 -2.69
N CYS A 25 18.81 67.47 -2.48
CA CYS A 25 19.13 66.22 -3.18
C CYS A 25 18.86 66.32 -4.69
N ILE A 26 17.74 66.91 -5.10
CA ILE A 26 17.38 67.10 -6.52
C ILE A 26 18.40 68.03 -7.19
N GLN A 27 18.71 69.17 -6.58
CA GLN A 27 19.71 70.10 -7.12
C GLN A 27 21.11 69.47 -7.23
N ARG A 28 21.48 68.59 -6.29
CA ARG A 28 22.72 67.83 -6.37
C ARG A 28 22.69 66.84 -7.54
N LEU A 29 21.57 66.12 -7.74
CA LEU A 29 21.39 65.19 -8.85
C LEU A 29 21.37 65.90 -10.21
N GLU A 30 20.81 67.10 -10.29
CA GLU A 30 20.79 67.93 -11.50
C GLU A 30 22.15 68.59 -11.80
N GLY A 31 22.93 68.92 -10.76
CA GLY A 31 24.27 69.51 -10.88
C GLY A 31 25.40 68.49 -11.10
N GLU A 32 25.18 67.22 -10.76
CA GLU A 32 26.04 66.12 -11.18
C GLU A 32 25.92 65.97 -12.70
N SER A 33 27.01 66.24 -13.43
CA SER A 33 27.10 65.95 -14.87
C SER A 33 27.03 64.43 -15.06
N HIS A 34 25.82 63.92 -15.12
CA HIS A 34 25.58 62.58 -15.58
C HIS A 34 26.15 62.48 -17.00
N ASP A 35 26.71 61.33 -17.34
CA ASP A 35 26.95 60.95 -18.74
C ASP A 35 25.56 60.76 -19.37
N VAL A 36 24.88 61.90 -19.62
CA VAL A 36 23.55 61.93 -20.19
C VAL A 36 23.75 61.41 -21.60
N LEU A 37 23.35 60.15 -21.80
CA LEU A 37 23.23 59.57 -23.13
C LEU A 37 22.60 60.62 -24.03
N SER A 38 23.21 60.86 -25.19
CA SER A 38 22.62 61.70 -26.23
C SER A 38 21.14 61.34 -26.36
N GLU A 39 20.26 62.31 -26.56
CA GLU A 39 18.81 62.07 -26.70
C GLU A 39 18.51 60.97 -27.74
N ALA A 40 19.35 60.86 -28.77
CA ALA A 40 19.31 59.78 -29.76
C ALA A 40 19.67 58.39 -29.20
N ASP A 41 20.62 58.29 -28.27
CA ASP A 41 21.02 57.02 -27.65
C ASP A 41 20.04 56.60 -26.56
N PHE A 42 19.44 57.54 -25.83
CA PHE A 42 18.32 57.27 -24.92
C PHE A 42 17.11 56.69 -25.67
N LEU A 43 16.74 57.28 -26.82
CA LEU A 43 15.65 56.77 -27.65
C LEU A 43 15.94 55.37 -28.21
N LYS A 44 17.20 55.07 -28.58
CA LYS A 44 17.60 53.73 -29.01
C LYS A 44 17.49 52.71 -27.89
N GLU A 45 17.98 53.04 -26.69
CA GLU A 45 17.90 52.11 -25.54
C GLU A 45 16.45 51.89 -25.13
N LYS A 46 15.62 52.95 -25.14
CA LYS A 46 14.18 52.83 -24.91
C LYS A 46 13.52 51.87 -25.90
N LEU A 47 13.76 52.03 -27.20
CA LEU A 47 13.21 51.15 -28.23
C LEU A 47 13.69 49.70 -28.06
N LYS A 48 14.95 49.51 -27.65
CA LYS A 48 15.50 48.19 -27.38
C LYS A 48 14.81 47.52 -26.19
N ILE A 49 14.59 48.25 -25.11
CA ILE A 49 13.85 47.76 -23.93
C ILE A 49 12.40 47.42 -24.31
N GLU A 50 11.70 48.26 -25.07
CA GLU A 50 10.33 48.00 -25.51
C GLU A 50 10.23 46.74 -26.41
N GLU A 51 11.23 46.51 -27.26
CA GLU A 51 11.34 45.30 -28.10
C GLU A 51 11.64 44.06 -27.26
N GLU A 52 12.50 44.17 -26.24
CA GLU A 52 12.80 43.10 -25.28
C GLU A 52 11.58 42.75 -24.42
N GLU A 53 10.86 43.76 -23.92
CA GLU A 53 9.61 43.59 -23.16
C GLU A 53 8.57 42.82 -24.00
N ARG A 54 8.35 43.23 -25.25
CA ARG A 54 7.42 42.54 -26.16
C ARG A 54 7.82 41.08 -26.41
N LYS A 55 9.12 40.79 -26.54
CA LYS A 55 9.63 39.42 -26.71
C LYS A 55 9.41 38.59 -25.45
N LEU A 56 9.64 39.18 -24.28
CA LEU A 56 9.43 38.52 -22.99
C LEU A 56 7.95 38.25 -22.75
N GLU A 57 7.05 39.20 -23.04
CA GLU A 57 5.60 38.98 -22.95
C GLU A 57 5.13 37.84 -23.86
N ALA A 58 5.60 37.82 -25.11
CA ALA A 58 5.26 36.73 -26.04
C ALA A 58 5.79 35.37 -25.56
N ALA A 59 6.98 35.34 -24.95
CA ALA A 59 7.53 34.13 -24.35
C ALA A 59 6.72 33.67 -23.13
N ILE A 60 6.29 34.59 -22.27
CA ILE A 60 5.42 34.29 -21.12
C ILE A 60 4.10 33.70 -21.62
N GLU A 61 3.43 34.34 -22.58
CA GLU A 61 2.15 33.86 -23.09
C GLU A 61 2.25 32.45 -23.70
N GLU A 62 3.32 32.16 -24.44
CA GLU A 62 3.55 30.82 -24.97
C GLU A 62 3.81 29.79 -23.86
N THR A 63 4.62 30.14 -22.86
CA THR A 63 4.85 29.24 -21.71
C THR A 63 3.59 28.99 -20.89
N GLU A 64 2.73 29.99 -20.72
CA GLU A 64 1.44 29.85 -20.04
C GLU A 64 0.50 28.92 -20.82
N LYS A 65 0.46 29.06 -22.15
CA LYS A 65 -0.31 28.14 -23.02
C LYS A 65 0.19 26.70 -22.91
N GLN A 66 1.51 26.50 -22.88
CA GLN A 66 2.11 25.17 -22.70
C GLN A 66 1.81 24.61 -21.30
N CYS A 67 1.95 25.43 -20.26
CA CYS A 67 1.62 25.04 -18.88
C CYS A 67 0.13 24.66 -18.76
N ALA A 68 -0.77 25.41 -19.39
CA ALA A 68 -2.20 25.10 -19.39
C ALA A 68 -2.51 23.75 -20.06
N LYS A 69 -1.84 23.43 -21.17
CA LYS A 69 -1.96 22.12 -21.85
C LYS A 69 -1.47 20.99 -20.95
N VAL A 70 -0.27 21.11 -20.40
CA VAL A 70 0.32 20.10 -19.51
C VAL A 70 -0.54 19.89 -18.26
N ASN A 71 -1.08 20.96 -17.68
CA ASN A 71 -1.98 20.85 -16.54
C ASN A 71 -3.31 20.15 -16.89
N ALA A 72 -3.83 20.33 -18.11
CA ALA A 72 -5.01 19.61 -18.56
C ALA A 72 -4.73 18.11 -18.73
N GLU A 73 -3.59 17.75 -19.33
CA GLU A 73 -3.14 16.37 -19.47
C GLU A 73 -2.91 15.71 -18.10
N LEU A 74 -2.30 16.44 -17.15
CA LEU A 74 -2.06 15.97 -15.79
C LEU A 74 -3.37 15.67 -15.06
N LYS A 75 -4.37 16.54 -15.15
CA LYS A 75 -5.71 16.29 -14.58
C LYS A 75 -6.39 15.07 -15.21
N GLU A 76 -6.23 14.88 -16.53
CA GLU A 76 -6.77 13.69 -17.20
C GLU A 76 -6.10 12.41 -16.70
N LEU A 77 -4.78 12.44 -16.50
CA LEU A 77 -4.03 11.32 -15.94
C LEU A 77 -4.42 11.03 -14.48
N GLU A 78 -4.61 12.06 -13.65
CA GLU A 78 -5.08 11.90 -12.27
C GLU A 78 -6.47 11.23 -12.22
N MET A 79 -7.41 11.68 -13.06
CA MET A 79 -8.74 11.05 -13.16
C MET A 79 -8.64 9.57 -13.60
N LYS A 80 -7.75 9.26 -14.55
CA LYS A 80 -7.51 7.87 -14.96
C LYS A 80 -6.88 7.05 -13.83
N SER A 81 -5.92 7.60 -13.09
CA SER A 81 -5.28 6.94 -11.95
C SER A 81 -6.29 6.58 -10.87
N SER A 82 -7.12 7.55 -10.46
CA SER A 82 -8.17 7.32 -9.46
C SER A 82 -9.15 6.23 -9.91
N ARG A 83 -9.55 6.21 -11.18
CA ARG A 83 -10.40 5.14 -11.74
C ARG A 83 -9.71 3.78 -11.71
N PHE A 84 -8.40 3.72 -11.93
CA PHE A 84 -7.64 2.46 -11.85
C PHE A 84 -7.56 1.95 -10.41
N GLU A 85 -7.36 2.81 -9.43
CA GLU A 85 -7.35 2.45 -8.01
C GLU A 85 -8.70 1.83 -7.59
N GLU A 86 -9.83 2.41 -7.98
CA GLU A 86 -11.17 1.84 -7.72
C GLU A 86 -11.39 0.48 -8.39
N LEU A 87 -10.79 0.25 -9.56
CA LEU A 87 -10.87 -1.04 -10.25
C LEU A 87 -10.00 -2.08 -9.55
N GLU A 88 -8.80 -1.69 -9.11
CA GLU A 88 -7.88 -2.54 -8.38
C GLU A 88 -8.46 -2.97 -7.03
N GLU A 89 -9.08 -2.05 -6.29
CA GLU A 89 -9.74 -2.36 -5.02
C GLU A 89 -10.86 -3.41 -5.22
N ARG A 90 -11.71 -3.21 -6.23
CA ARG A 90 -12.75 -4.20 -6.59
C ARG A 90 -12.16 -5.55 -6.96
N TYR A 91 -11.10 -5.55 -7.77
CA TYR A 91 -10.40 -6.78 -8.12
C TYR A 91 -9.86 -7.50 -6.89
N TRP A 92 -9.24 -6.79 -5.96
CA TRP A 92 -8.72 -7.38 -4.72
C TRP A 92 -9.84 -7.96 -3.85
N HIS A 93 -10.98 -7.28 -3.76
CA HIS A 93 -12.14 -7.81 -3.04
C HIS A 93 -12.67 -9.11 -3.67
N GLU A 94 -12.82 -9.15 -4.99
CA GLU A 94 -13.26 -10.35 -5.71
C GLU A 94 -12.25 -11.49 -5.58
N PHE A 95 -10.96 -11.19 -5.73
CA PHE A 95 -9.89 -12.16 -5.59
C PHE A 95 -9.85 -12.75 -4.18
N ASN A 96 -9.94 -11.92 -3.15
CA ASN A 96 -9.94 -12.38 -1.76
C ASN A 96 -11.17 -13.25 -1.45
N ASN A 97 -12.34 -12.88 -1.96
CA ASN A 97 -13.55 -13.69 -1.84
C ASN A 97 -13.37 -15.06 -2.52
N PHE A 98 -12.78 -15.09 -3.71
CA PHE A 98 -12.49 -16.33 -4.42
C PHE A 98 -11.48 -17.21 -3.65
N GLN A 99 -10.41 -16.63 -3.12
CA GLN A 99 -9.44 -17.35 -2.28
C GLN A 99 -10.09 -17.94 -1.03
N PHE A 100 -10.98 -17.18 -0.38
CA PHE A 100 -11.72 -17.66 0.78
C PHE A 100 -12.59 -18.87 0.45
N GLN A 101 -13.34 -18.81 -0.65
CA GLN A 101 -14.15 -19.94 -1.12
C GLN A 101 -13.30 -21.16 -1.46
N LEU A 102 -12.16 -20.95 -2.11
CA LEU A 102 -11.24 -22.04 -2.44
C LEU A 102 -10.71 -22.74 -1.18
N ILE A 103 -10.30 -21.97 -0.17
CA ILE A 103 -9.84 -22.51 1.12
C ILE A 103 -10.97 -23.29 1.81
N SER A 104 -12.18 -22.73 1.87
CA SER A 104 -13.35 -23.40 2.45
C SER A 104 -13.61 -24.76 1.78
N HIS A 105 -13.55 -24.83 0.45
CA HIS A 105 -13.72 -26.09 -0.26
C HIS A 105 -12.57 -27.07 -0.01
N GLN A 106 -11.33 -26.59 0.12
CA GLN A 106 -10.20 -27.44 0.48
C GLN A 106 -10.37 -28.03 1.89
N GLU A 107 -10.80 -27.24 2.86
CA GLU A 107 -11.10 -27.69 4.22
C GLU A 107 -12.22 -28.75 4.23
N GLU A 108 -13.27 -28.57 3.41
CA GLU A 108 -14.35 -29.55 3.25
C GLU A 108 -13.81 -30.88 2.69
N ILE A 109 -12.96 -30.82 1.66
CA ILE A 109 -12.32 -32.00 1.06
C ILE A 109 -11.49 -32.72 2.12
N ASP A 110 -10.65 -31.99 2.86
CA ASP A 110 -9.77 -32.57 3.88
C ASP A 110 -10.59 -33.23 5.02
N ALA A 111 -11.69 -32.60 5.43
CA ALA A 111 -12.60 -33.17 6.42
C ALA A 111 -13.28 -34.47 5.94
N ILE A 112 -13.69 -34.52 4.67
CA ILE A 112 -14.28 -35.72 4.07
C ILE A 112 -13.22 -36.83 3.96
N LEU A 113 -12.00 -36.51 3.53
CA LEU A 113 -10.91 -37.46 3.43
C LEU A 113 -10.56 -38.07 4.79
N ALA A 114 -10.46 -37.26 5.84
CA ALA A 114 -10.25 -37.75 7.21
C ALA A 114 -11.36 -38.72 7.65
N LYS A 115 -12.63 -38.39 7.34
CA LYS A 115 -13.77 -39.27 7.65
C LYS A 115 -13.71 -40.60 6.87
N ILE A 116 -13.27 -40.55 5.61
CA ILE A 116 -13.08 -41.75 4.78
C ILE A 116 -11.99 -42.63 5.39
N GLU A 117 -10.84 -42.06 5.76
CA GLU A 117 -9.72 -42.80 6.36
C GLU A 117 -10.14 -43.50 7.65
N VAL A 118 -10.81 -42.79 8.56
CA VAL A 118 -11.36 -43.36 9.79
C VAL A 118 -12.33 -44.50 9.49
N SER A 119 -13.25 -44.30 8.53
CA SER A 119 -14.24 -45.32 8.16
C SER A 119 -13.58 -46.56 7.53
N GLN A 120 -12.54 -46.37 6.73
CA GLN A 120 -11.75 -47.47 6.15
C GLN A 120 -11.02 -48.25 7.24
N ALA A 121 -10.40 -47.58 8.21
CA ALA A 121 -9.76 -48.23 9.34
C ALA A 121 -10.76 -49.06 10.17
N TYR A 122 -11.96 -48.53 10.44
CA TYR A 122 -13.03 -49.28 11.09
C TYR A 122 -13.50 -50.49 10.27
N LEU A 123 -13.60 -50.36 8.95
CA LEU A 123 -13.98 -51.45 8.07
C LEU A 123 -12.94 -52.58 8.08
N GLU A 124 -11.65 -52.24 8.03
CA GLU A 124 -10.57 -53.23 8.12
C GLU A 124 -10.55 -53.93 9.49
N LEU A 125 -10.79 -53.19 10.58
CA LEU A 125 -10.98 -53.79 11.90
C LEU A 125 -12.16 -54.75 11.91
N LEU A 126 -13.30 -54.38 11.34
CA LEU A 126 -14.49 -55.23 11.29
C LEU A 126 -14.26 -56.49 10.45
N LYS A 127 -13.55 -56.38 9.31
CA LYS A 127 -13.15 -57.53 8.49
C LYS A 127 -12.25 -58.50 9.25
N GLN A 128 -11.31 -57.98 10.05
CA GLN A 128 -10.45 -58.81 10.91
C GLN A 128 -11.21 -59.39 12.11
N THR A 129 -12.26 -58.71 12.57
CA THR A 129 -13.05 -59.14 13.72
C THR A 129 -14.11 -60.17 13.30
N ASN A 130 -13.66 -61.36 12.90
CA ASN A 130 -14.56 -62.50 12.78
C ASN A 130 -14.87 -63.02 14.20
N VAL A 131 -16.11 -62.85 14.66
CA VAL A 131 -16.55 -63.29 15.99
C VAL A 131 -16.31 -64.78 16.20
N LEU A 132 -16.41 -65.61 15.15
CA LEU A 132 -16.18 -67.05 15.25
C LEU A 132 -14.69 -67.37 15.45
N ASP A 133 -13.81 -66.69 14.72
CA ASP A 133 -12.36 -66.87 14.84
C ASP A 133 -11.82 -66.30 16.16
N ASN A 134 -12.39 -65.19 16.64
CA ASN A 134 -11.98 -64.54 17.89
C ASN A 134 -12.56 -65.24 19.14
N ALA A 135 -13.80 -65.74 19.08
CA ALA A 135 -14.40 -66.46 20.20
C ALA A 135 -13.82 -67.86 20.38
N PHE A 136 -13.31 -68.49 19.32
CA PHE A 136 -12.67 -69.80 19.35
C PHE A 136 -11.41 -69.81 18.49
N SER A 137 -10.37 -69.10 18.94
CA SER A 137 -9.08 -69.07 18.25
C SER A 137 -8.40 -70.44 18.30
N ILE A 138 -8.54 -71.22 17.22
CA ILE A 138 -7.93 -72.56 17.11
C ILE A 138 -6.53 -72.43 16.50
N GLY A 139 -5.50 -72.76 17.26
CA GLY A 139 -4.11 -72.74 16.81
C GLY A 139 -3.35 -73.97 17.27
N CYS A 140 -2.19 -74.25 16.66
CA CYS A 140 -1.27 -75.26 17.16
C CYS A 140 -0.14 -74.59 17.94
N ASP A 141 0.24 -75.15 19.10
CA ASP A 141 1.35 -74.62 19.89
C ASP A 141 2.63 -74.58 19.03
N LYS A 142 3.19 -73.38 18.81
CA LYS A 142 4.31 -73.17 17.89
C LYS A 142 5.61 -73.84 18.36
N ALA A 143 5.75 -74.08 19.68
CA ALA A 143 6.94 -74.68 20.25
C ALA A 143 6.95 -76.22 20.14
N ILE A 144 5.76 -76.83 20.22
CA ILE A 144 5.58 -78.28 20.26
C ILE A 144 4.35 -78.57 19.40
N LYS A 145 4.56 -78.93 18.13
CA LYS A 145 3.51 -79.21 17.12
C LYS A 145 2.51 -80.34 17.48
N GLU A 146 2.49 -80.79 18.72
CA GLU A 146 1.77 -81.97 19.21
C GLU A 146 0.41 -81.65 19.84
N PHE A 147 0.14 -80.38 20.19
CA PHE A 147 -1.13 -79.97 20.79
C PHE A 147 -1.89 -78.93 19.96
N GLY A 148 -3.18 -79.18 19.77
CA GLY A 148 -4.13 -78.14 19.38
C GLY A 148 -4.50 -77.27 20.58
N THR A 149 -4.70 -75.99 20.36
CA THR A 149 -5.12 -75.02 21.37
C THR A 149 -6.37 -74.30 20.88
N ILE A 150 -7.34 -74.06 21.77
CA ILE A 150 -8.48 -73.18 21.51
C ILE A 150 -8.44 -72.08 22.57
N ASN A 151 -8.38 -70.80 22.17
CA ASN A 151 -8.23 -69.66 23.09
C ASN A 151 -7.09 -69.85 24.11
N ASN A 152 -5.96 -70.35 23.62
CA ASN A 152 -4.76 -70.67 24.40
C ASN A 152 -4.93 -71.81 25.43
N PHE A 153 -6.09 -72.48 25.49
CA PHE A 153 -6.28 -73.70 26.25
C PHE A 153 -5.83 -74.91 25.43
N ARG A 154 -4.92 -75.73 25.98
CA ARG A 154 -4.41 -76.94 25.33
C ARG A 154 -5.44 -78.06 25.35
N LEU A 155 -5.68 -78.66 24.18
CA LEU A 155 -6.60 -79.78 23.98
C LEU A 155 -5.83 -81.04 23.56
N GLY A 156 -6.24 -82.18 24.11
CA GLY A 156 -5.68 -83.49 23.79
C GLY A 156 -5.01 -84.18 24.98
N ARG A 157 -4.76 -85.48 24.84
CA ARG A 157 -4.01 -86.30 25.80
C ARG A 157 -2.96 -87.08 25.02
N LEU A 158 -1.69 -86.73 25.18
CA LEU A 158 -0.60 -87.57 24.70
C LEU A 158 -0.28 -88.63 25.76
N PRO A 159 0.15 -89.84 25.36
CA PRO A 159 0.51 -90.91 26.30
C PRO A 159 1.58 -90.50 27.35
N LYS A 160 2.36 -89.44 27.08
CA LYS A 160 3.48 -88.98 27.90
C LYS A 160 3.21 -87.71 28.72
N LEU A 161 2.12 -86.97 28.48
CA LEU A 161 1.81 -85.73 29.20
C LEU A 161 0.30 -85.60 29.39
N GLN A 162 -0.15 -85.60 30.65
CA GLN A 162 -1.55 -85.29 31.00
C GLN A 162 -1.70 -83.81 31.30
N ILE A 163 -2.62 -83.14 30.60
CA ILE A 163 -3.05 -81.78 30.92
C ILE A 163 -4.18 -81.90 31.96
N GLY A 164 -4.03 -81.26 33.11
CA GLY A 164 -4.98 -81.34 34.22
C GLY A 164 -6.34 -80.73 33.88
N MET A 165 -7.42 -81.46 34.14
CA MET A 165 -8.78 -80.94 34.08
C MET A 165 -9.04 -80.11 35.33
N ARG A 166 -9.27 -78.81 35.15
CA ARG A 166 -9.87 -77.92 36.14
C ARG A 166 -11.17 -77.38 35.59
#